data_AF-A0A816FCH7-F1
#
_entry.id   AF-A0A816FCH7-F1
#
_cell.length_a   1.000
_cell.length_b   1.000
_cell.length_c   1.000
_cell.angle_alpha   90.00
_cell.angle_beta   90.00
_cell.angle_gamma   90.00
#
_symmetry.space_group_name_H-M   'P 1'
#
loop_
_entity.id
_entity.type
_entity.pdbx_description
1 polymer ?
#
loop_
_entity_poly.entity_id
_entity_poly.type
_entity_poly.pdbx_seq_one_letter_code
_entity_poly.pdbx_strand_id
1 'polypeptide(L)'
;MGKEIDRILIQQTAQQYRNILIEKGRADLDKLKRKFDEITEKMKKVQKENEFNEFDLNYFKDQLMEMKKHSENQLEMNSKENSQIFIEKLWKTVIQKFISRKWKQNGSTICGRNGEGEELNQLSDPFGIFIDKHRNIFIADWGNDRIVRWKRNENRGTVVAGGNGKGNSLNQLDRPTDVIFDEQNNSIIIADYGNRRVMRWFLNTNQ
;
A
#
# COMPACT_ATOMS: atom_id res chain seq x y z
N MET A 1 -2.09 7.92 30.83
CA MET A 1 -1.75 9.35 30.70
C MET A 1 -1.62 9.83 29.25
N GLY A 2 -0.67 9.34 28.44
CA GLY A 2 -0.47 9.86 27.06
C GLY A 2 -1.71 9.77 26.14
N LYS A 3 -2.43 8.64 26.15
CA LYS A 3 -3.65 8.46 25.34
C LYS A 3 -4.78 9.44 25.68
N GLU A 4 -4.88 9.91 26.91
CA GLU A 4 -5.95 10.81 27.36
C GLU A 4 -5.63 12.26 27.01
N ILE A 5 -4.36 12.66 27.16
CA ILE A 5 -3.83 13.96 26.72
C ILE A 5 -4.03 14.13 25.21
N ASP A 6 -3.79 13.09 24.42
CA ASP A 6 -3.95 13.15 22.97
C ASP A 6 -5.43 13.24 22.55
N ARG A 7 -6.34 12.58 23.28
CA ARG A 7 -7.79 12.72 23.04
C ARG A 7 -8.26 14.14 23.30
N ILE A 8 -7.80 14.73 24.40
CA ILE A 8 -8.09 16.12 24.77
C ILE A 8 -7.54 17.08 23.72
N LEU A 9 -6.31 16.87 23.25
CA LEU A 9 -5.69 17.73 22.24
C LEU A 9 -6.44 17.71 20.90
N ILE A 10 -6.87 16.52 20.44
CA ILE A 10 -7.67 16.37 19.22
C ILE A 10 -9.01 17.10 19.38
N GLN A 11 -9.69 16.90 20.51
CA GLN A 11 -10.98 17.54 20.79
C GLN A 11 -10.85 19.06 20.89
N GLN A 12 -9.82 19.56 21.57
CA GLN A 12 -9.55 21.00 21.69
C GLN A 12 -9.22 21.64 20.34
N THR A 13 -8.38 20.98 19.54
CA THR A 13 -8.02 21.47 18.19
C THR A 13 -9.26 21.49 17.29
N ALA A 14 -10.09 20.45 17.33
CA ALA A 14 -11.35 20.39 16.61
C ALA A 14 -12.34 21.47 17.07
N GLN A 15 -12.45 21.72 18.37
CA GLN A 15 -13.35 22.73 18.93
C GLN A 15 -12.90 24.15 18.58
N GLN A 16 -11.59 24.44 18.70
CA GLN A 16 -11.02 25.72 18.29
C GLN A 16 -11.35 26.01 16.82
N TYR A 17 -11.28 24.99 15.97
CA TYR A 17 -11.62 25.14 14.56
C TYR A 17 -13.11 25.37 14.31
N ARG A 18 -13.99 24.60 14.95
CA ARG A 18 -15.45 24.80 14.86
C ARG A 18 -15.82 26.24 15.22
N ASN A 19 -15.17 26.82 16.23
CA ASN A 19 -15.39 28.21 16.63
C ASN A 19 -14.95 29.19 15.53
N ILE A 20 -13.78 29.00 14.90
CA ILE A 20 -13.30 29.82 13.78
C ILE A 20 -14.27 29.78 12.58
N LEU A 21 -14.88 28.62 12.30
CA LEU A 21 -15.85 28.49 11.21
C LEU A 21 -17.21 29.13 11.52
N ILE A 22 -17.66 29.06 12.78
CA ILE A 22 -18.95 29.63 13.22
C ILE A 22 -18.90 31.15 13.22
N GLU A 23 -17.78 31.77 13.59
CA GLU A 23 -17.64 33.23 13.66
C GLU A 23 -17.76 33.95 12.30
N LYS A 24 -17.71 33.25 11.15
CA LYS A 24 -17.63 33.90 9.82
C LYS A 24 -18.52 33.33 8.72
N GLY A 25 -19.70 32.82 9.11
CA GLY A 25 -20.82 32.31 8.28
C GLY A 25 -20.70 32.38 6.74
N ARG A 26 -20.45 31.22 6.10
CA ARG A 26 -20.66 30.97 4.67
C ARG A 26 -20.99 29.48 4.41
N ALA A 27 -21.84 29.20 3.42
CA ALA A 27 -22.36 27.85 3.09
C ALA A 27 -21.28 26.86 2.58
N ASP A 28 -20.16 27.35 2.03
CA ASP A 28 -19.05 26.51 1.53
C ASP A 28 -18.28 25.81 2.66
N LEU A 29 -18.50 26.23 3.92
CA LEU A 29 -17.85 25.70 5.11
C LEU A 29 -18.43 24.35 5.58
N ASP A 30 -19.65 24.00 5.17
CA ASP A 30 -20.30 22.76 5.63
C ASP A 30 -19.60 21.52 5.08
N LYS A 31 -19.12 21.57 3.83
CA LYS A 31 -18.37 20.47 3.22
C LYS A 31 -17.01 20.28 3.90
N LEU A 32 -16.33 21.37 4.22
CA LEU A 32 -15.05 21.37 4.92
C LEU A 32 -15.19 20.87 6.36
N LYS A 33 -16.28 21.27 7.04
CA LYS A 33 -16.66 20.81 8.38
C LYS A 33 -16.94 19.31 8.43
N ARG A 34 -17.71 18.77 7.47
CA ARG A 34 -17.97 17.33 7.38
C ARG A 34 -16.69 16.52 7.19
N LYS A 35 -15.82 16.91 6.25
CA LYS A 35 -14.51 16.26 6.06
C LYS A 35 -13.65 16.29 7.32
N PHE A 36 -13.71 17.39 8.06
CA PHE A 36 -12.97 17.51 9.31
C PHE A 36 -13.50 16.56 10.40
N ASP A 37 -14.82 16.45 10.53
CA ASP A 37 -15.45 15.52 11.46
C ASP A 37 -15.09 14.07 11.09
N GLU A 38 -15.06 13.72 9.80
CA GLU A 38 -14.63 12.41 9.30
C GLU A 38 -13.16 12.10 9.66
N ILE A 39 -12.24 13.03 9.41
CA ILE A 39 -10.82 12.91 9.79
C ILE A 39 -10.69 12.71 11.30
N THR A 40 -11.44 13.49 12.10
CA THR A 40 -11.41 13.44 13.56
C THR A 40 -11.89 12.08 14.09
N GLU A 41 -12.98 11.54 13.55
CA GLU A 41 -13.48 10.21 13.93
C GLU A 41 -12.52 9.10 13.53
N LYS A 42 -11.92 9.18 12.34
CA LYS A 42 -10.88 8.23 11.90
C LYS A 42 -9.66 8.28 12.83
N MET A 43 -9.22 9.46 13.26
CA MET A 43 -8.12 9.61 14.24
C MET A 43 -8.44 9.00 15.59
N LYS A 44 -9.66 9.22 16.12
CA LYS A 44 -10.11 8.60 17.38
C LYS A 44 -10.11 7.07 17.28
N LYS A 45 -10.54 6.52 16.14
CA LYS A 45 -10.52 5.08 15.87
C LYS A 45 -9.09 4.52 15.89
N VAL A 46 -8.19 5.11 15.11
CA VAL A 46 -6.75 4.75 15.07
C VAL A 46 -6.13 4.81 16.47
N GLN A 47 -6.45 5.83 17.26
CA GLN A 47 -5.95 5.98 18.63
C GLN A 47 -6.49 4.93 19.60
N LYS A 48 -7.78 4.58 19.48
CA LYS A 48 -8.41 3.52 20.27
C LYS A 48 -7.76 2.17 19.98
N GLU A 49 -7.52 1.89 18.69
CA GLU A 49 -6.97 0.63 18.21
C GLU A 49 -5.46 0.53 18.47
N ASN A 50 -4.74 1.66 18.53
CA ASN A 50 -3.27 1.72 18.65
C ASN A 50 -2.56 1.09 17.43
N GLU A 51 -3.14 1.30 16.24
CA GLU A 51 -2.80 0.58 15.01
C GLU A 51 -2.40 1.50 13.84
N PHE A 52 -1.81 2.66 14.13
CA PHE A 52 -1.42 3.61 13.08
C PHE A 52 -0.41 2.98 12.10
N ASN A 53 -0.73 3.03 10.80
CA ASN A 53 0.05 2.45 9.73
C ASN A 53 0.04 3.35 8.47
N GLU A 54 0.70 2.90 7.40
CA GLU A 54 0.84 3.67 6.15
C GLU A 54 -0.48 4.00 5.46
N PHE A 55 -1.48 3.10 5.54
CA PHE A 55 -2.79 3.36 4.93
C PHE A 55 -3.51 4.50 5.64
N ASP A 56 -3.44 4.55 6.97
CA ASP A 56 -4.00 5.66 7.74
C ASP A 56 -3.25 6.97 7.43
N LEU A 57 -1.91 6.92 7.32
CA LEU A 57 -1.11 8.08 6.94
C LEU A 57 -1.48 8.61 5.55
N ASN A 58 -1.60 7.73 4.55
CA ASN A 58 -1.97 8.10 3.18
C ASN A 58 -3.39 8.64 3.12
N TYR A 59 -4.35 8.01 3.82
CA TYR A 59 -5.71 8.54 3.97
C TYR A 59 -5.71 9.98 4.51
N PHE A 60 -4.98 10.25 5.59
CA PHE A 60 -4.92 11.60 6.16
C PHE A 60 -4.25 12.61 5.23
N LYS A 61 -3.19 12.21 4.50
CA LYS A 61 -2.55 13.05 3.49
C LYS A 61 -3.52 13.41 2.37
N ASP A 62 -4.23 12.42 1.82
CA ASP A 62 -5.15 12.60 0.70
C ASP A 62 -6.31 13.53 1.11
N GLN A 63 -6.90 13.30 2.28
CA GLN A 63 -7.99 14.15 2.77
C GLN A 63 -7.55 15.61 2.96
N LEU A 64 -6.34 15.85 3.50
CA LEU A 64 -5.83 17.20 3.65
C LEU A 64 -5.46 17.87 2.33
N MET A 65 -4.90 17.13 1.39
CA MET A 65 -4.61 17.64 0.05
C MET A 65 -5.91 18.05 -0.68
N GLU A 66 -6.97 17.25 -0.56
CA GLU A 66 -8.27 17.61 -1.11
C GLU A 66 -8.87 18.85 -0.43
N MET A 67 -8.76 18.97 0.89
CA MET A 67 -9.20 20.17 1.61
C MET A 67 -8.43 21.41 1.17
N LYS A 68 -7.11 21.29 0.99
CA LYS A 68 -6.25 22.38 0.48
C LYS A 68 -6.70 22.82 -0.91
N LYS A 69 -6.83 21.88 -1.85
CA LYS A 69 -7.29 22.15 -3.22
C LYS A 69 -8.67 22.80 -3.26
N HIS A 70 -9.60 22.36 -2.42
CA HIS A 70 -10.93 22.94 -2.37
C HIS A 70 -10.91 24.38 -1.82
N SER A 71 -10.10 24.65 -0.79
CA SER A 71 -9.92 26.00 -0.23
C SER A 71 -9.25 26.97 -1.20
N GLU A 72 -8.33 26.49 -2.04
CA GLU A 72 -7.60 27.32 -3.00
C GLU A 72 -8.47 27.80 -4.18
N ASN A 73 -9.53 27.05 -4.52
CA ASN A 73 -10.38 27.30 -5.68
C ASN A 73 -11.65 28.11 -5.38
N GLN A 74 -11.97 28.39 -4.10
CA GLN A 74 -13.28 28.95 -3.70
C GLN A 74 -13.19 30.21 -2.83
N LEU A 75 -11.99 30.69 -2.47
CA LEU A 75 -11.80 31.70 -1.43
C LEU A 75 -10.98 32.92 -1.90
N GLU A 76 -11.48 34.13 -1.65
CA GLU A 76 -10.74 35.39 -1.81
C GLU A 76 -9.51 35.45 -0.87
N MET A 77 -8.51 36.25 -1.24
CA MET A 77 -7.16 36.33 -0.67
C MET A 77 -7.07 36.23 0.88
N ASN A 78 -7.94 36.90 1.64
CA ASN A 78 -7.92 36.84 3.11
C ASN A 78 -8.41 35.51 3.70
N SER A 79 -9.27 34.77 2.99
CA SER A 79 -9.79 33.46 3.43
C SER A 79 -8.91 32.28 3.01
N LYS A 80 -8.11 32.47 1.95
CA LYS A 80 -7.14 31.48 1.47
C LYS A 80 -5.96 31.33 2.43
N GLU A 81 -5.40 32.45 2.91
CA GLU A 81 -4.28 32.46 3.87
C GLU A 81 -4.65 31.78 5.20
N ASN A 82 -5.87 32.03 5.70
CA ASN A 82 -6.37 31.44 6.93
C ASN A 82 -6.63 29.92 6.82
N SER A 83 -7.13 29.46 5.68
CA SER A 83 -7.36 28.02 5.44
C SER A 83 -6.05 27.25 5.27
N GLN A 84 -5.04 27.87 4.64
CA GLN A 84 -3.73 27.29 4.44
C GLN A 84 -2.92 27.21 5.74
N ILE A 85 -2.88 28.30 6.53
CA ILE A 85 -2.28 28.31 7.88
C ILE A 85 -2.93 27.24 8.77
N PHE A 86 -4.23 27.03 8.62
CA PHE A 86 -4.96 26.01 9.37
C PHE A 86 -4.57 24.56 8.98
N ILE A 87 -4.53 24.24 7.69
CA ILE A 87 -4.14 22.89 7.21
C ILE A 87 -2.71 22.56 7.67
N GLU A 88 -1.81 23.55 7.61
CA GLU A 88 -0.45 23.41 8.10
C GLU A 88 -0.39 23.21 9.62
N LYS A 89 -1.23 23.92 10.38
CA LYS A 89 -1.31 23.75 11.83
C LYS A 89 -1.84 22.36 12.19
N LEU A 90 -2.88 21.87 11.53
CA LEU A 90 -3.43 20.53 11.74
C LEU A 90 -2.39 19.43 11.45
N TRP A 91 -1.66 19.59 10.34
CA TRP A 91 -0.56 18.70 9.97
C TRP A 91 0.51 18.64 11.07
N LYS A 92 0.95 19.82 11.56
CA LYS A 92 2.01 19.93 12.56
C LYS A 92 1.58 19.51 13.97
N THR A 93 0.35 19.79 14.38
CA THR A 93 -0.06 19.53 15.77
C THR A 93 -0.66 18.14 15.97
N VAL A 94 -1.40 17.64 14.98
CA VAL A 94 -2.13 16.38 15.10
C VAL A 94 -1.39 15.29 14.37
N ILE A 95 -1.15 15.41 13.05
CA ILE A 95 -0.59 14.31 12.26
C ILE A 95 0.87 14.02 12.62
N GLN A 96 1.71 15.03 12.83
CA GLN A 96 3.11 14.81 13.26
C GLN A 96 3.22 14.02 14.57
N LYS A 97 2.32 14.27 15.53
CA LYS A 97 2.26 13.50 16.79
C LYS A 97 1.85 12.03 16.59
N PHE A 98 1.00 11.76 15.60
CA PHE A 98 0.64 10.39 15.23
C PHE A 98 1.77 9.68 14.48
N ILE A 99 2.49 10.38 13.61
CA ILE A 99 3.68 9.86 12.92
C ILE A 99 4.76 9.45 13.92
N SER A 100 4.90 10.16 15.05
CA SER A 100 5.87 9.81 16.10
C SER A 100 5.50 8.58 16.95
N ARG A 101 4.38 7.89 16.68
CA ARG A 101 3.98 6.67 17.39
C ARG A 101 4.58 5.41 16.78
N LYS A 102 4.57 4.32 17.55
CA LYS A 102 4.99 2.97 17.12
C LYS A 102 4.19 2.56 15.88
N TRP A 103 4.83 2.57 14.73
CA TRP A 103 4.27 2.11 13.45
C TRP A 103 3.79 0.67 13.59
N LYS A 104 2.49 0.41 13.39
CA LYS A 104 2.00 -0.96 13.35
C LYS A 104 2.58 -1.62 12.10
N GLN A 105 3.27 -2.75 12.28
CA GLN A 105 3.71 -3.57 11.16
C GLN A 105 2.48 -3.94 10.31
N ASN A 106 2.47 -3.47 9.07
CA ASN A 106 1.43 -3.68 8.07
C ASN A 106 1.84 -4.73 7.02
N GLY A 107 2.93 -5.45 7.28
CA GLY A 107 3.35 -6.58 6.47
C GLY A 107 2.28 -7.67 6.53
N SER A 108 1.85 -8.13 5.36
CA SER A 108 0.96 -9.28 5.23
C SER A 108 1.52 -10.21 4.18
N THR A 109 1.56 -11.51 4.47
CA THR A 109 1.91 -12.53 3.48
C THR A 109 0.87 -12.51 2.36
N ILE A 110 1.30 -12.29 1.12
CA ILE A 110 0.41 -12.28 -0.06
C ILE A 110 0.53 -13.57 -0.88
N CYS A 111 1.69 -14.22 -0.87
CA CYS A 111 1.99 -15.50 -1.53
C CYS A 111 2.72 -16.44 -0.55
N GLY A 112 2.61 -17.77 -0.71
CA GLY A 112 3.29 -18.74 0.17
C GLY A 112 2.77 -18.80 1.62
N ARG A 113 1.46 -18.60 1.83
CA ARG A 113 0.85 -18.51 3.18
C ARG A 113 1.01 -19.77 4.03
N ASN A 114 1.29 -20.91 3.41
CA ASN A 114 1.37 -22.21 4.08
C ASN A 114 2.80 -22.68 4.33
N GLY A 115 3.76 -21.74 4.37
CA GLY A 115 5.15 -22.01 4.67
C GLY A 115 5.89 -22.71 3.52
N GLU A 116 6.97 -23.39 3.90
CA GLU A 116 7.83 -24.11 2.98
C GLU A 116 7.14 -25.36 2.38
N GLY A 117 7.30 -25.57 1.08
CA GLY A 117 6.85 -26.77 0.38
C GLY A 117 6.61 -26.57 -1.11
N GLU A 118 6.17 -27.63 -1.77
CA GLU A 118 5.98 -27.70 -3.22
C GLU A 118 4.54 -27.42 -3.67
N GLU A 119 3.57 -27.38 -2.76
CA GLU A 119 2.17 -27.14 -3.09
C GLU A 119 1.95 -25.74 -3.68
N LEU A 120 0.86 -25.55 -4.43
CA LEU A 120 0.55 -24.27 -5.08
C LEU A 120 0.21 -23.12 -4.12
N ASN A 121 0.08 -23.38 -2.81
CA ASN A 121 -0.08 -22.37 -1.76
C ASN A 121 1.19 -22.22 -0.88
N GLN A 122 2.27 -22.89 -1.26
CA GLN A 122 3.57 -22.90 -0.59
C GLN A 122 4.66 -22.36 -1.52
N LEU A 123 5.79 -21.99 -0.95
CA LEU A 123 7.02 -21.56 -1.65
C LEU A 123 8.22 -22.16 -0.91
N SER A 124 9.31 -22.46 -1.59
CA SER A 124 10.58 -22.88 -0.98
C SER A 124 11.68 -21.91 -1.42
N ASP A 125 12.23 -21.18 -0.43
CA ASP A 125 13.26 -20.15 -0.62
C ASP A 125 12.97 -19.19 -1.81
N PRO A 126 11.88 -18.40 -1.83
CA PRO A 126 11.63 -17.51 -2.95
C PRO A 126 12.68 -16.38 -3.03
N PHE A 127 13.20 -16.10 -4.24
CA PHE A 127 14.21 -15.05 -4.48
C PHE A 127 13.61 -13.82 -5.17
N GLY A 128 13.58 -13.82 -6.51
CA GLY A 128 13.11 -12.68 -7.29
C GLY A 128 11.59 -12.60 -7.40
N ILE A 129 11.10 -11.37 -7.55
CA ILE A 129 9.68 -11.04 -7.64
C ILE A 129 9.45 -9.97 -8.70
N PHE A 130 8.40 -10.14 -9.51
CA PHE A 130 7.94 -9.15 -10.46
C PHE A 130 6.42 -8.98 -10.39
N ILE A 131 5.96 -7.74 -10.55
CA ILE A 131 4.53 -7.40 -10.56
C ILE A 131 4.19 -6.76 -11.90
N ASP A 132 3.27 -7.36 -12.67
CA ASP A 132 2.82 -6.81 -13.95
C ASP A 132 1.77 -5.69 -13.79
N LYS A 133 1.39 -5.04 -14.90
CA LYS A 133 0.35 -3.99 -14.89
C LYS A 133 -1.03 -4.47 -14.43
N HIS A 134 -1.30 -5.78 -14.50
CA HIS A 134 -2.52 -6.42 -14.04
C HIS A 134 -2.46 -6.84 -12.56
N ARG A 135 -1.34 -6.53 -11.88
CA ARG A 135 -1.05 -6.94 -10.50
C ARG A 135 -0.95 -8.45 -10.31
N ASN A 136 -0.55 -9.18 -11.35
CA ASN A 136 -0.08 -10.54 -11.18
C ASN A 136 1.33 -10.51 -10.61
N ILE A 137 1.60 -11.40 -9.67
CA ILE A 137 2.88 -11.51 -8.98
C ILE A 137 3.57 -12.76 -9.51
N PHE A 138 4.72 -12.59 -10.14
CA PHE A 138 5.60 -13.66 -10.58
C PHE A 138 6.72 -13.82 -9.56
N ILE A 139 6.98 -15.05 -9.14
CA ILE A 139 7.95 -15.36 -8.10
C ILE A 139 8.90 -16.44 -8.63
N ALA A 140 10.19 -16.19 -8.50
CA ALA A 140 11.21 -17.21 -8.65
C ALA A 140 11.26 -18.05 -7.37
N ASP A 141 10.60 -19.21 -7.41
CA ASP A 141 10.48 -20.16 -6.31
C ASP A 141 11.70 -21.08 -6.35
N TRP A 142 12.84 -20.54 -5.90
CA TRP A 142 14.18 -21.06 -6.14
C TRP A 142 14.36 -22.49 -5.67
N GLY A 143 13.84 -22.83 -4.48
CA GLY A 143 13.97 -24.16 -3.88
C GLY A 143 13.14 -25.22 -4.61
N ASN A 144 12.14 -24.79 -5.38
CA ASN A 144 11.24 -25.65 -6.14
C ASN A 144 11.51 -25.64 -7.66
N ASP A 145 12.62 -25.02 -8.11
CA ASP A 145 13.05 -24.99 -9.52
C ASP A 145 11.93 -24.55 -10.50
N ARG A 146 11.16 -23.52 -10.11
CA ARG A 146 9.98 -23.07 -10.86
C ARG A 146 9.75 -21.57 -10.76
N ILE A 147 8.97 -21.04 -11.71
CA ILE A 147 8.35 -19.73 -11.61
C ILE A 147 6.86 -19.92 -11.37
N VAL A 148 6.33 -19.23 -10.36
CA VAL A 148 4.91 -19.28 -10.02
C VAL A 148 4.28 -17.90 -10.17
N ARG A 149 3.07 -17.85 -10.74
CA ARG A 149 2.25 -16.66 -10.88
C ARG A 149 1.08 -16.70 -9.90
N TRP A 150 0.91 -15.66 -9.07
CA TRP A 150 -0.31 -15.40 -8.30
C TRP A 150 -1.10 -14.26 -8.93
N LYS A 151 -2.38 -14.47 -9.21
CA LYS A 151 -3.25 -13.33 -9.53
C LYS A 151 -3.68 -12.62 -8.25
N ARG A 152 -4.08 -11.36 -8.39
CA ARG A 152 -4.62 -10.57 -7.28
C ARG A 152 -5.78 -11.31 -6.61
N ASN A 153 -5.73 -11.42 -5.28
CA ASN A 153 -6.71 -12.08 -4.41
C ASN A 153 -6.80 -13.61 -4.52
N GLU A 154 -5.92 -14.27 -5.28
CA GLU A 154 -5.83 -15.73 -5.25
C GLU A 154 -5.01 -16.20 -4.04
N ASN A 155 -5.38 -17.36 -3.49
CA ASN A 155 -4.67 -18.00 -2.37
C ASN A 155 -3.68 -19.09 -2.81
N ARG A 156 -3.64 -19.38 -4.11
CA ARG A 156 -2.79 -20.39 -4.76
C ARG A 156 -2.20 -19.79 -6.03
N GLY A 157 -0.99 -20.19 -6.35
CA GLY A 157 -0.30 -19.80 -7.57
C GLY A 157 -0.53 -20.79 -8.69
N THR A 158 -0.03 -20.46 -9.86
CA THR A 158 0.04 -21.34 -11.02
C THR A 158 1.49 -21.40 -11.49
N VAL A 159 2.03 -22.61 -11.67
CA VAL A 159 3.36 -22.77 -12.28
C VAL A 159 3.29 -22.30 -13.73
N VAL A 160 4.14 -21.34 -14.09
CA VAL A 160 4.18 -20.74 -15.44
C VAL A 160 5.49 -21.06 -16.18
N ALA A 161 6.51 -21.54 -15.47
CA ALA A 161 7.74 -22.09 -16.02
C ALA A 161 8.41 -23.03 -15.00
N GLY A 162 9.21 -23.98 -15.49
CA GLY A 162 9.86 -25.00 -14.65
C GLY A 162 8.86 -25.96 -14.01
N GLY A 163 9.18 -26.45 -12.81
CA GLY A 163 8.33 -27.40 -12.06
C GLY A 163 8.34 -28.84 -12.58
N ASN A 164 9.21 -29.15 -13.55
CA ASN A 164 9.45 -30.51 -14.07
C ASN A 164 10.74 -31.12 -13.50
N GLY A 165 11.03 -30.78 -12.25
CA GLY A 165 12.29 -31.08 -11.59
C GLY A 165 13.46 -30.21 -12.04
N LYS A 166 14.48 -30.16 -11.19
CA LYS A 166 15.77 -29.52 -11.47
C LYS A 166 16.40 -30.08 -12.76
N GLY A 167 16.82 -29.21 -13.67
CA GLY A 167 17.56 -29.62 -14.86
C GLY A 167 17.78 -28.50 -15.86
N ASN A 168 18.45 -28.82 -16.97
CA ASN A 168 18.85 -27.85 -18.00
C ASN A 168 18.05 -27.99 -19.31
N SER A 169 17.04 -28.86 -19.36
CA SER A 169 16.13 -29.01 -20.50
C SER A 169 15.31 -27.74 -20.73
N LEU A 170 14.65 -27.63 -21.90
CA LEU A 170 13.82 -26.46 -22.24
C LEU A 170 12.52 -26.35 -21.41
N ASN A 171 12.16 -27.39 -20.65
CA ASN A 171 11.02 -27.40 -19.74
C ASN A 171 11.43 -27.46 -18.25
N GLN A 172 12.72 -27.29 -17.96
CA GLN A 172 13.29 -27.36 -16.61
C GLN A 172 14.04 -26.07 -16.27
N LEU A 173 14.15 -25.79 -14.98
CA LEU A 173 14.99 -24.74 -14.42
C LEU A 173 15.93 -25.37 -13.39
N ASP A 174 16.98 -24.65 -13.02
CA ASP A 174 17.81 -24.97 -11.87
C ASP A 174 18.01 -23.68 -11.07
N ARG A 175 17.31 -23.61 -9.93
CA ARG A 175 17.48 -22.54 -8.94
C ARG A 175 17.28 -21.15 -9.55
N PRO A 176 16.13 -20.85 -10.19
CA PRO A 176 15.89 -19.54 -10.80
C PRO A 176 15.97 -18.45 -9.72
N THR A 177 16.64 -17.35 -10.03
CA THR A 177 16.89 -16.27 -9.05
C THR A 177 16.04 -15.04 -9.30
N ASP A 178 15.66 -14.77 -10.54
CA ASP A 178 14.84 -13.62 -10.88
C ASP A 178 13.98 -13.85 -12.12
N VAL A 179 12.93 -13.06 -12.26
CA VAL A 179 11.98 -13.11 -13.38
C VAL A 179 11.47 -11.72 -13.73
N ILE A 180 11.36 -11.42 -15.02
CA ILE A 180 10.65 -10.24 -15.53
C ILE A 180 9.59 -10.65 -16.55
N PHE A 181 8.51 -9.88 -16.66
CA PHE A 181 7.49 -10.08 -17.69
C PHE A 181 7.76 -9.17 -18.90
N ASP A 182 7.85 -9.77 -20.07
CA ASP A 182 7.89 -9.08 -21.36
C ASP A 182 6.47 -9.07 -21.94
N GLU A 183 5.79 -7.94 -21.72
CA GLU A 183 4.42 -7.72 -22.21
C GLU A 183 4.32 -7.77 -23.74
N GLN A 184 5.37 -7.35 -24.47
CA GLN A 184 5.33 -7.29 -25.93
C GLN A 184 5.25 -8.69 -26.54
N ASN A 185 5.94 -9.64 -25.92
CA ASN A 185 6.07 -11.01 -26.40
C ASN A 185 5.20 -12.01 -25.61
N ASN A 186 4.38 -11.52 -24.67
CA ASN A 186 3.61 -12.35 -23.73
C ASN A 186 4.46 -13.49 -23.13
N SER A 187 5.62 -13.14 -22.60
CA SER A 187 6.61 -14.11 -22.12
C SER A 187 7.25 -13.63 -20.83
N ILE A 188 7.89 -14.54 -20.10
CA ILE A 188 8.77 -14.20 -18.99
C ILE A 188 10.22 -14.43 -19.38
N ILE A 189 11.11 -13.62 -18.81
CA ILE A 189 12.57 -13.79 -18.93
C ILE A 189 13.09 -14.12 -17.54
N ILE A 190 13.82 -15.23 -17.43
CA ILE A 190 14.20 -15.85 -16.17
C ILE A 190 15.72 -15.91 -16.07
N ALA A 191 16.25 -15.47 -14.92
CA ALA A 191 17.65 -15.69 -14.55
C ALA A 191 17.78 -17.12 -13.96
N ASP A 192 18.03 -18.09 -14.83
CA ASP A 192 18.15 -19.53 -14.51
C ASP A 192 19.57 -19.83 -14.00
N TYR A 193 19.80 -19.43 -12.74
CA TYR A 193 21.13 -19.29 -12.14
C TYR A 193 21.94 -20.59 -12.12
N GLY A 194 21.34 -21.72 -11.71
CA GLY A 194 22.03 -23.00 -11.64
C GLY A 194 22.50 -23.50 -13.01
N ASN A 195 21.76 -23.14 -14.06
CA ASN A 195 22.10 -23.46 -15.45
C ASN A 195 23.01 -22.41 -16.12
N ARG A 196 23.35 -21.32 -15.44
CA ARG A 196 24.18 -20.22 -15.96
C ARG A 196 23.63 -19.65 -17.29
N ARG A 197 22.30 -19.52 -17.38
CA ARG A 197 21.63 -19.02 -18.59
C ARG A 197 20.53 -18.02 -18.25
N VAL A 198 20.13 -17.26 -19.26
CA VAL A 198 18.89 -16.46 -19.24
C VAL A 198 17.92 -17.13 -20.19
N MET A 199 16.72 -17.43 -19.71
CA MET A 199 15.72 -18.18 -20.47
C MET A 199 14.48 -17.34 -20.71
N ARG A 200 14.00 -17.30 -21.96
CA ARG A 200 12.68 -16.77 -22.30
C ARG A 200 11.67 -17.90 -22.34
N TRP A 201 10.55 -17.72 -21.66
CA TRP A 201 9.45 -18.67 -21.62
C TRP A 201 8.15 -18.00 -22.06
N PHE A 202 7.58 -18.45 -23.18
CA PHE A 202 6.33 -17.91 -23.70
C PHE A 202 5.14 -18.40 -22.88
N LEU A 203 4.27 -17.47 -22.47
CA LEU A 203 3.05 -17.82 -21.76
C LEU A 203 1.96 -18.10 -22.79
N ASN A 204 1.39 -19.30 -22.75
CA ASN A 204 0.24 -19.62 -23.60
C ASN A 204 -0.99 -18.87 -23.09
N THR A 205 -1.77 -18.28 -24.01
CA THR A 205 -3.01 -17.55 -23.69
C THR A 205 -4.21 -18.46 -23.43
N ASN A 206 -4.07 -19.78 -23.60
CA ASN A 206 -5.18 -20.72 -23.54
C ASN A 206 -4.88 -21.91 -22.61
N GLN A 207 -5.29 -21.79 -21.35
CA GLN A 207 -5.84 -22.85 -20.49
C GLN A 207 -6.86 -22.22 -19.55
#